data_AF-A0A380FL49-F1
#
_entry.id   AF-A0A380FL49-F1
#
_cell.length_a   1.000
_cell.length_b   1.000
_cell.length_c   1.000
_cell.angle_alpha   90.00
_cell.angle_beta   90.00
_cell.angle_gamma   90.00
#
_symmetry.space_group_name_H-M   'P 1'
#
loop_
_entity.id
_entity.type
_entity.pdbx_description
1 polymer ?
#
loop_
_entity_poly.entity_id
_entity_poly.type
_entity_poly.pdbx_seq_one_letter_code
_entity_poly.pdbx_strand_id
1 'polypeptide(L)'
;MKIKTKKQLNLPQLIEYAWENGIKGETFYARETGMENVHFNTSGRAEFSSVHQFSSDDYFTVEVADEITEDTEFQNIVEVTTDDLFATWEDASISTWKSEYSKEFHAYIDGEFKCIWRDGKLVE
;
A
#
# COMPACT_ATOMS: atom_id res chain seq x y z
N MET A 1 -11.92 1.01 -6.00
CA MET A 1 -11.09 2.07 -5.38
C MET A 1 -9.60 1.74 -5.48
N LYS A 2 -8.76 2.75 -5.68
CA LYS A 2 -7.29 2.65 -5.52
C LYS A 2 -6.85 3.46 -4.32
N ILE A 3 -6.01 2.89 -3.47
CA ILE A 3 -5.41 3.60 -2.35
C ILE A 3 -3.91 3.64 -2.50
N LYS A 4 -3.31 4.73 -2.04
CA LYS A 4 -1.86 4.83 -1.96
C LYS A 4 -1.42 4.21 -0.65
N THR A 5 -0.71 3.09 -0.72
CA THR A 5 -0.11 2.46 0.45
C THR A 5 1.40 2.69 0.42
N LYS A 6 2.01 2.81 1.59
CA LYS A 6 3.48 2.84 1.72
C LYS A 6 3.98 1.41 1.88
N LYS A 7 4.86 0.97 0.98
CA LYS A 7 5.54 -0.32 1.09
C LYS A 7 7.03 -0.11 1.35
N GLN A 8 7.59 -0.95 2.23
CA GLN A 8 9.02 -1.08 2.39
C GLN A 8 9.53 -2.14 1.40
N LEU A 9 10.46 -1.75 0.53
CA LEU A 9 11.10 -2.64 -0.43
C LEU A 9 12.58 -2.73 -0.12
N ASN A 10 13.17 -3.93 -0.17
CA ASN A 10 14.62 -4.06 -0.19
C ASN A 10 15.18 -3.60 -1.56
N LEU A 11 16.50 -3.50 -1.69
CA LEU A 11 17.12 -2.99 -2.92
C LEU A 11 16.71 -3.78 -4.20
N PRO A 12 16.79 -5.13 -4.26
CA PRO A 12 16.31 -5.89 -5.41
C PRO A 12 14.85 -5.58 -5.78
N GLN A 13 13.95 -5.56 -4.78
CA GLN A 13 12.53 -5.30 -4.98
C GLN A 13 12.28 -3.87 -5.50
N LEU A 14 13.03 -2.88 -5.02
CA LEU A 14 12.94 -1.51 -5.53
C LEU A 14 13.30 -1.44 -7.02
N ILE A 15 14.34 -2.16 -7.44
CA ILE A 15 14.78 -2.18 -8.84
C ILE A 15 13.70 -2.82 -9.73
N GLU A 16 13.16 -3.96 -9.30
CA GLU A 16 12.06 -4.63 -9.99
C GLU A 16 10.84 -3.72 -10.11
N TYR A 17 10.41 -3.15 -8.98
CA TYR A 17 9.30 -2.20 -8.92
C TYR A 17 9.47 -1.04 -9.90
N ALA A 18 10.64 -0.40 -9.89
CA ALA A 18 10.91 0.76 -10.73
C ALA A 18 10.87 0.41 -12.23
N TRP A 19 11.37 -0.76 -12.62
CA TRP A 19 11.34 -1.20 -14.01
C TRP A 19 9.95 -1.61 -14.48
N GLU A 20 9.20 -2.33 -13.66
CA GLU A 20 7.83 -2.74 -13.96
C GLU A 20 6.88 -1.53 -14.10
N ASN A 21 7.11 -0.49 -13.29
CA ASN A 21 6.31 0.74 -13.30
C ASN A 21 6.89 1.84 -14.19
N GLY A 22 8.02 1.58 -14.88
CA GLY A 22 8.62 2.53 -15.82
C GLY A 22 9.11 3.84 -15.18
N ILE A 23 9.54 3.79 -13.91
CA ILE A 23 10.00 4.94 -13.13
C ILE A 23 11.25 5.55 -13.76
N LYS A 24 11.27 6.89 -13.89
CA LYS A 24 12.34 7.67 -14.52
C LYS A 24 12.48 9.04 -13.87
N GLY A 25 13.72 9.46 -13.66
CA GLY A 25 14.05 10.76 -13.05
C GLY A 25 13.74 10.86 -11.56
N GLU A 26 13.54 9.73 -10.87
CA GLU A 26 13.18 9.69 -9.45
C GLU A 26 14.31 9.12 -8.59
N THR A 27 14.39 9.57 -7.35
CA THR A 27 15.38 9.13 -6.37
C THR A 27 14.69 8.56 -5.15
N PHE A 28 15.07 7.34 -4.78
CA PHE A 28 14.57 6.66 -3.59
C PHE A 28 15.66 6.59 -2.54
N TYR A 29 15.33 6.99 -1.32
CA TYR A 29 16.26 6.98 -0.19
C TYR A 29 15.99 5.76 0.69
N ALA A 30 17.06 5.09 1.12
CA ALA A 30 16.97 3.93 2.01
C ALA A 30 16.59 4.29 3.45
N ARG A 31 16.65 5.58 3.81
CA ARG A 31 16.30 6.12 5.13
C ARG A 31 15.76 7.53 4.95
N GLU A 32 14.84 7.96 5.83
CA GLU A 32 14.34 9.35 5.82
C GLU A 32 15.46 10.39 6.03
N THR A 33 16.52 9.99 6.72
CA THR A 33 17.73 10.80 6.91
C THR A 33 18.93 9.96 6.46
N GLY A 34 19.60 10.37 5.38
CA GLY A 34 20.71 9.63 4.79
C GLY A 34 21.09 10.12 3.41
N MET A 35 22.21 9.61 2.90
CA MET A 35 22.67 9.84 1.53
C MET A 35 22.58 8.56 0.67
N GLU A 36 22.27 7.42 1.28
CA GLU A 36 22.06 6.14 0.65
C GLU A 36 20.79 6.17 -0.21
N ASN A 37 20.97 6.29 -1.51
CA ASN A 37 19.88 6.43 -2.46
C ASN A 37 20.14 5.68 -3.76
N VAL A 38 19.06 5.33 -4.43
CA VAL A 38 19.06 4.83 -5.81
C VAL A 38 18.35 5.85 -6.67
N HIS A 39 19.05 6.37 -7.67
CA HIS A 39 18.46 7.27 -8.66
C HIS A 39 18.14 6.49 -9.93
N PHE A 40 16.90 6.55 -10.40
CA PHE A 40 16.55 6.05 -11.72
C PHE A 40 16.66 7.21 -12.69
N ASN A 41 17.64 7.17 -13.58
CA ASN A 41 17.88 8.29 -14.49
C ASN A 41 16.75 8.46 -15.51
N THR A 42 16.86 9.47 -16.38
CA THR A 42 15.84 9.76 -17.41
C THR A 42 15.62 8.62 -18.41
N SER A 43 16.53 7.63 -18.47
CA SER A 43 16.40 6.41 -19.26
C SER A 43 15.86 5.21 -18.47
N GLY A 44 15.55 5.37 -17.17
CA GLY A 44 15.06 4.31 -16.29
C GLY A 44 16.16 3.36 -15.79
N ARG A 45 17.43 3.72 -15.94
CA ARG A 45 18.55 2.90 -15.44
C ARG A 45 18.81 3.28 -13.98
N ALA A 46 18.96 2.27 -13.13
CA ALA A 46 19.35 2.46 -11.74
C ALA A 46 20.80 2.93 -11.66
N GLU A 47 21.01 4.04 -10.97
CA GLU A 47 22.30 4.65 -10.66
C GLU A 47 22.52 4.59 -9.15
N PHE A 48 23.73 4.17 -8.77
CA PHE A 48 24.14 3.97 -7.39
C PHE A 48 25.25 4.96 -7.05
N SER A 49 25.18 5.52 -5.85
CA SER A 49 26.27 6.34 -5.33
C SER A 49 27.54 5.48 -5.17
N SER A 50 28.67 5.97 -5.68
CA SER A 50 29.96 5.29 -5.53
C SER A 50 30.54 5.37 -4.11
N VAL A 51 29.96 6.19 -3.23
CA VAL A 51 30.42 6.39 -1.85
C VAL A 51 29.61 5.59 -0.82
N HIS A 52 28.47 5.03 -1.22
CA HIS A 52 27.59 4.28 -0.32
C HIS A 52 27.54 2.80 -0.70
N GLN A 53 27.48 1.96 0.31
CA GLN A 53 27.27 0.52 0.17
C GLN A 53 25.85 0.20 0.64
N PHE A 54 25.20 -0.75 -0.03
CA PHE A 54 23.89 -1.24 0.38
C PHE A 54 24.06 -2.58 1.10
N SER A 55 23.30 -2.76 2.17
CA SER A 55 23.18 -3.98 2.94
C SER A 55 21.80 -4.60 2.77
N SER A 56 21.62 -5.84 3.23
CA SER A 56 20.31 -6.51 3.25
C SER A 56 19.29 -5.82 4.14
N ASP A 57 19.75 -4.93 5.03
CA ASP A 57 18.93 -4.28 6.04
C ASP A 57 18.53 -2.85 5.62
N ASP A 58 18.88 -2.44 4.40
CA ASP A 58 18.47 -1.17 3.82
C ASP A 58 17.13 -1.32 3.07
N TYR A 59 16.16 -0.48 3.43
CA TYR A 59 14.79 -0.53 2.91
C TYR A 59 14.35 0.81 2.36
N PHE A 60 13.59 0.79 1.27
CA PHE A 60 13.09 1.97 0.59
C PHE A 60 11.59 2.06 0.76
N THR A 61 11.10 3.25 1.14
CA THR A 61 9.67 3.50 1.21
C THR A 61 9.18 3.98 -0.15
N VAL A 62 8.26 3.23 -0.76
CA VAL A 62 7.58 3.64 -1.99
C VAL A 62 6.08 3.80 -1.73
N GLU A 63 5.45 4.75 -2.42
CA GLU A 63 3.98 4.86 -2.47
C GLU A 63 3.48 4.11 -3.69
N VAL A 64 2.72 3.04 -3.47
CA VAL A 64 2.09 2.27 -4.55
C VAL A 64 0.59 2.49 -4.53
N ALA A 65 0.00 2.63 -5.72
CA ALA A 65 -1.44 2.61 -5.86
C ALA A 65 -1.90 1.16 -5.93
N ASP A 66 -2.26 0.58 -4.79
CA ASP A 66 -2.85 -0.76 -4.74
C ASP A 66 -4.34 -0.67 -5.06
N GLU A 67 -4.81 -1.61 -5.87
CA GLU A 67 -6.24 -1.84 -6.07
C GLU A 67 -6.79 -2.53 -4.83
N ILE A 68 -7.83 -1.95 -4.22
CA ILE A 68 -8.53 -2.61 -3.11
C ILE A 68 -9.36 -3.74 -3.69
N THR A 69 -9.13 -4.94 -3.14
CA THR A 69 -9.95 -6.13 -3.34
C THR A 69 -10.67 -6.48 -2.03
N GLU A 70 -11.66 -7.38 -2.07
CA GLU A 70 -12.29 -7.87 -0.84
C GLU A 70 -11.29 -8.63 0.07
N ASP A 71 -10.19 -9.12 -0.49
CA ASP A 71 -9.10 -9.81 0.22
C ASP A 71 -8.01 -8.87 0.75
N THR A 72 -8.10 -7.56 0.49
CA THR A 72 -7.14 -6.60 1.02
C THR A 72 -7.29 -6.50 2.55
N GLU A 73 -6.18 -6.71 3.26
CA GLU A 73 -6.15 -6.67 4.72
C GLU A 73 -5.99 -5.22 5.21
N PHE A 74 -6.83 -4.81 6.14
CA PHE A 74 -6.81 -3.49 6.76
C PHE A 74 -6.58 -3.62 8.25
N GLN A 75 -5.78 -2.72 8.81
CA GLN A 75 -5.53 -2.70 10.24
C GLN A 75 -6.81 -2.47 11.05
N ASN A 76 -7.75 -1.65 10.53
CA ASN A 76 -9.03 -1.37 11.18
C ASN A 76 -10.14 -1.28 10.12
N ILE A 77 -11.18 -2.08 10.30
CA ILE A 77 -12.38 -2.08 9.46
C ILE A 77 -13.64 -2.04 10.35
N VAL A 78 -14.66 -1.32 9.90
CA VAL A 78 -15.98 -1.24 10.52
C VAL A 78 -16.97 -1.88 9.58
N GLU A 79 -17.66 -2.90 10.05
CA GLU A 79 -18.81 -3.49 9.37
C GLU A 79 -20.09 -2.81 9.86
N VAL A 80 -20.97 -2.43 8.93
CA VAL A 80 -22.34 -2.04 9.21
C VAL A 80 -23.25 -3.14 8.70
N THR A 81 -24.13 -3.66 9.54
CA THR A 81 -25.06 -4.73 9.18
C THR A 81 -26.36 -4.19 8.59
N THR A 82 -27.18 -5.06 8.02
CA THR A 82 -28.52 -4.72 7.50
C THR A 82 -29.47 -4.20 8.57
N ASP A 83 -29.23 -4.54 9.84
CA ASP A 83 -29.99 -4.05 11.00
C ASP A 83 -29.40 -2.74 11.59
N ASP A 84 -28.52 -2.08 10.84
CA ASP A 84 -27.81 -0.85 11.24
C ASP A 84 -27.00 -0.98 12.55
N LEU A 85 -26.56 -2.21 12.88
CA LEU A 85 -25.56 -2.46 13.92
C LEU A 85 -24.16 -2.31 13.34
N PHE A 86 -23.19 -1.99 14.20
CA PHE A 86 -21.79 -1.88 13.79
C PHE A 86 -20.89 -2.83 14.58
N ALA A 87 -19.90 -3.40 13.90
CA ALA A 87 -18.82 -4.19 14.47
C ALA A 87 -17.47 -3.64 13.97
N THR A 88 -16.43 -3.76 14.79
CA THR A 88 -15.08 -3.33 14.44
C THR A 88 -14.15 -4.53 14.44
N TRP A 89 -13.33 -4.65 13.40
CA TRP A 89 -12.37 -5.74 13.26
C TRP A 89 -10.97 -5.15 13.06
N GLU A 90 -9.99 -5.74 13.74
CA GLU A 90 -8.57 -5.42 13.61
C GLU A 90 -7.88 -6.46 12.73
N ASP A 91 -6.89 -6.02 11.94
CA ASP A 91 -6.09 -6.87 11.04
C ASP A 91 -6.96 -7.84 10.21
N ALA A 92 -7.88 -7.28 9.43
CA ALA A 92 -8.94 -8.01 8.77
C ALA A 92 -9.24 -7.53 7.34
N SER A 93 -9.77 -8.42 6.50
CA SER A 93 -10.29 -8.09 5.18
C SER A 93 -11.83 -8.13 5.15
N ILE A 94 -12.42 -7.65 4.05
CA ILE A 94 -13.86 -7.79 3.80
C ILE A 94 -14.20 -9.28 3.68
N SER A 95 -13.44 -10.04 2.91
CA SER A 95 -13.72 -11.46 2.65
C SER A 95 -13.67 -12.34 3.90
N THR A 96 -12.92 -11.94 4.93
CA THR A 96 -12.87 -12.65 6.22
C THR A 96 -14.19 -12.55 7.00
N TRP A 97 -14.85 -11.39 7.00
CA TRP A 97 -16.01 -11.11 7.88
C TRP A 97 -17.34 -10.98 7.15
N LYS A 98 -17.31 -10.78 5.83
CA LYS A 98 -18.49 -10.64 4.99
C LYS A 98 -19.46 -11.80 5.18
N SER A 99 -20.71 -11.44 5.46
CA SER A 99 -21.82 -12.37 5.62
C SER A 99 -23.05 -11.86 4.86
N GLU A 100 -24.13 -12.64 4.89
CA GLU A 100 -25.43 -12.23 4.33
C GLU A 100 -26.05 -11.01 5.03
N TYR A 101 -25.58 -10.70 6.26
CA TYR A 101 -26.05 -9.56 7.05
C TYR A 101 -25.20 -8.29 6.84
N SER A 102 -24.11 -8.37 6.09
CA SER A 102 -23.23 -7.22 5.87
C SER A 102 -23.83 -6.25 4.85
N LYS A 103 -23.95 -4.98 5.23
CA LYS A 103 -24.47 -3.90 4.39
C LYS A 103 -23.34 -3.00 3.87
N GLU A 104 -22.42 -2.61 4.74
CA GLU A 104 -21.26 -1.79 4.38
C GLU A 104 -20.00 -2.23 5.11
N PHE A 105 -18.84 -2.04 4.49
CA PHE A 105 -17.55 -2.05 5.18
C PHE A 105 -16.82 -0.73 4.97
N HIS A 106 -16.25 -0.22 6.05
CA HIS A 106 -15.46 1.01 6.07
C HIS A 106 -14.07 0.70 6.61
N ALA A 107 -13.01 1.04 5.89
CA ALA A 107 -11.64 0.86 6.36
C ALA A 107 -11.00 2.18 6.75
N TYR A 108 -10.15 2.15 7.78
CA TYR A 108 -9.37 3.31 8.19
C TYR A 108 -8.18 3.50 7.24
N ILE A 109 -8.23 4.55 6.41
CA ILE A 109 -7.26 4.83 5.35
C ILE A 109 -6.93 6.33 5.40
N ASP A 110 -5.64 6.67 5.47
CA ASP A 110 -5.14 8.06 5.49
C ASP A 110 -5.74 8.95 6.60
N GLY A 111 -6.06 8.37 7.77
CA GLY A 111 -6.54 9.14 8.92
C GLY A 111 -8.06 9.24 9.06
N GLU A 112 -8.82 8.61 8.17
CA GLU A 112 -10.29 8.60 8.22
C GLU A 112 -10.87 7.23 7.81
N PHE A 113 -12.09 6.94 8.25
CA PHE A 113 -12.84 5.77 7.79
C PHE A 113 -13.48 6.07 6.43
N LYS A 114 -13.17 5.24 5.43
CA LYS A 114 -13.71 5.34 4.07
C LYS A 114 -14.54 4.11 3.76
N CYS A 115 -15.73 4.29 3.19
CA CYS A 115 -16.55 3.18 2.70
C CYS A 115 -15.84 2.52 1.52
N ILE A 116 -15.48 1.25 1.68
CA ILE A 116 -14.75 0.48 0.66
C ILE A 116 -15.61 -0.59 0.01
N TRP A 117 -16.74 -0.95 0.63
CA TRP A 117 -17.67 -1.94 0.13
C TRP A 117 -19.09 -1.63 0.59
N ARG A 118 -20.06 -1.82 -0.30
CA ARG A 118 -21.49 -1.62 -0.03
C ARG A 118 -22.33 -2.52 -0.92
N ASP A 119 -23.38 -3.11 -0.35
CA ASP A 119 -24.43 -3.85 -1.08
C ASP A 119 -23.88 -4.89 -2.07
N GLY A 120 -22.90 -5.69 -1.64
CA GLY A 120 -22.35 -6.76 -2.49
C GLY A 120 -21.16 -6.36 -3.36
N LYS A 121 -20.72 -5.10 -3.35
CA LYS A 121 -19.72 -4.59 -4.29
C LYS A 121 -18.70 -3.66 -3.63
N LEU A 122 -17.46 -3.71 -4.12
CA LEU A 122 -16.44 -2.71 -3.80
C LEU A 122 -16.87 -1.34 -4.33
N VAL A 123 -16.59 -0.29 -3.55
CA VAL A 123 -16.81 1.10 -3.94
C VAL A 123 -15.65 1.56 -4.84
N GLU A 124 -15.93 2.41 -5.82
CA GLU A 124 -14.92 2.98 -6.74
C GLU A 124 -14.19 4.19 -6.17
#